data_AF-A0A0A8K1T8-F1
#
_entry.id   AF-A0A0A8K1T8-F1
#
_cell.length_a   1.000
_cell.length_b   1.000
_cell.length_c   1.000
_cell.angle_alpha   90.00
_cell.angle_beta   90.00
_cell.angle_gamma   90.00
#
_symmetry.space_group_name_H-M   'P 1'
#
loop_
_entity.id
_entity.type
_entity.pdbx_description
1 polymer ?
#
loop_
_entity_poly.entity_id
_entity_poly.type
_entity_poly.pdbx_seq_one_letter_code
_entity_poly.pdbx_strand_id
1 'polypeptide(L)'
;MIAVRGALPGPSGYIPYRQFAPSTEAIGGRPLGAIAAIDQSGVPFQYAGDADHLYENVDGTWLVRSAGSGGSSTPAIYTTAPDEHWEFAVWKNKVLGTNYSDSPQQITFGDTEYTQLTAALRARRIAVIRDFVVFANTFDSTDGEVPSRVRWSAFNDETDYTVSPATLSDFQDLKISKIQRVFGGEYGVILQPDRVWRMSFVGAPVVFQFDEVLDGVGLIAPRAAARAGGIVYFWSNQGLYALEQGIRPVPIGADQVDEFLKQDLDQNYLHRISCVADPTSQRVAWLYPGSGSTLGRPNRMAIFDRVRRRWTILDEPAELLWPGAGRNITLDAAATDTDPDTLDDELENISFDDPRWIGGTPGLAAFDHSYRSGFFDGATRTARIDSAEYEFNDGARTKIRGFRALVNGGSVTAQIGTRNSLADDVVWGPILNPRSEGRFTQRSNARYHRFRFHLSGDWRHAIGFEINPKDIKRGEQRG
;
A
#
# COMPACT_ATOMS: atom_id res chain seq x y z
N MET A 1 -20.03 13.19 6.67
CA MET A 1 -19.23 12.18 5.95
C MET A 1 -19.71 10.79 6.31
N ILE A 2 -19.76 9.87 5.34
CA ILE A 2 -19.98 8.44 5.58
C ILE A 2 -18.63 7.86 6.00
N ALA A 3 -18.56 7.20 7.14
CA ALA A 3 -17.34 6.55 7.60
C ALA A 3 -17.46 5.04 7.41
N VAL A 4 -16.64 4.48 6.53
CA VAL A 4 -16.61 3.03 6.26
C VAL A 4 -15.31 2.44 6.77
N ARG A 5 -15.45 1.36 7.55
CA ARG A 5 -14.35 0.54 8.06
C ARG A 5 -14.56 -0.91 7.72
N GLY A 6 -13.50 -1.63 7.36
CA GLY A 6 -13.58 -3.08 7.09
C GLY A 6 -14.28 -3.46 5.78
N ALA A 7 -14.45 -2.54 4.83
CA ALA A 7 -15.05 -2.81 3.52
C ALA A 7 -14.36 -2.02 2.41
N LEU A 8 -14.44 -2.49 1.17
CA LEU A 8 -13.82 -1.85 0.00
C LEU A 8 -14.87 -1.18 -0.89
N PRO A 9 -14.55 -0.08 -1.59
CA PRO A 9 -15.44 0.48 -2.60
C PRO A 9 -15.67 -0.51 -3.77
N GLY A 10 -16.91 -0.63 -4.23
CA GLY A 10 -17.33 -1.47 -5.36
C GLY A 10 -18.33 -0.77 -6.30
N PRO A 11 -18.76 -1.43 -7.40
CA PRO A 11 -19.56 -0.81 -8.46
C PRO A 11 -20.85 -0.13 -7.98
N SER A 12 -21.60 -0.83 -7.12
CA SER A 12 -22.93 -0.40 -6.66
C SER A 12 -22.98 -0.06 -5.16
N GLY A 13 -21.83 0.10 -4.50
CA GLY A 13 -21.76 0.28 -3.06
C GLY A 13 -20.40 -0.11 -2.49
N TYR A 14 -20.40 -0.80 -1.35
CA TYR A 14 -19.21 -1.41 -0.78
C TYR A 14 -19.23 -2.93 -0.98
N ILE A 15 -18.07 -3.54 -1.01
CA ILE A 15 -17.83 -4.99 -1.10
C ILE A 15 -17.02 -5.45 0.12
N PRO A 16 -17.10 -6.73 0.50
CA PRO A 16 -16.33 -7.26 1.61
C PRO A 16 -14.82 -7.05 1.41
N TYR A 17 -14.15 -6.75 2.52
CA TYR A 17 -12.70 -6.86 2.64
C TYR A 17 -12.39 -8.21 3.26
N ARG A 18 -11.41 -8.92 2.70
CA ARG A 18 -10.91 -10.18 3.25
C ARG A 18 -9.72 -9.91 4.16
N GLN A 19 -9.65 -10.66 5.27
CA GLN A 19 -8.56 -10.53 6.23
C GLN A 19 -7.23 -10.97 5.62
N PHE A 20 -6.13 -10.49 6.21
CA PHE A 20 -4.81 -10.97 5.90
C PHE A 20 -4.69 -12.47 6.24
N ALA A 21 -4.21 -13.27 5.29
CA ALA A 21 -3.82 -14.66 5.52
C ALA A 21 -2.33 -14.82 5.22
N PRO A 22 -1.52 -15.28 6.19
CA PRO A 22 -0.10 -15.54 5.96
C PRO A 22 0.06 -16.72 4.99
N SER A 23 0.99 -16.58 4.04
CA SER A 23 1.33 -17.60 3.05
C SER A 23 2.79 -18.07 3.12
N THR A 24 3.60 -17.44 3.99
CA THR A 24 5.02 -17.76 4.18
C THR A 24 5.34 -17.95 5.65
N GLU A 25 6.46 -18.62 5.91
CA GLU A 25 7.12 -18.58 7.21
C GLU A 25 7.63 -17.16 7.53
N ALA A 26 8.02 -16.95 8.78
CA ALA A 26 8.54 -15.67 9.24
C ALA A 26 9.96 -15.42 8.69
N ILE A 27 10.23 -14.19 8.25
CA ILE A 27 11.60 -13.72 7.99
C ILE A 27 12.36 -13.54 9.33
N GLY A 28 13.69 -13.57 9.30
CA GLY A 28 14.53 -13.52 10.51
C GLY A 28 14.39 -12.23 11.33
N GLY A 29 14.21 -11.08 10.65
CA GLY A 29 14.03 -9.78 11.28
C GLY A 29 12.88 -8.97 10.69
N ARG A 30 12.77 -7.72 11.14
CA ARG A 30 11.74 -6.80 10.64
C ARG A 30 11.93 -6.59 9.12
N PRO A 31 10.90 -6.80 8.29
CA PRO A 31 11.00 -6.56 6.85
C PRO A 31 11.12 -5.06 6.57
N LEU A 32 12.24 -4.68 5.95
CA LEU A 32 12.58 -3.31 5.59
C LEU A 32 12.36 -3.03 4.10
N GLY A 33 12.12 -4.04 3.28
CA GLY A 33 11.79 -3.88 1.87
C GLY A 33 11.49 -5.23 1.24
N ALA A 34 10.69 -5.22 0.16
CA ALA A 34 10.42 -6.41 -0.62
C ALA A 34 10.05 -6.05 -2.06
N ILE A 35 10.28 -6.97 -2.97
CA ILE A 35 9.97 -6.86 -4.39
C ILE A 35 9.59 -8.23 -4.95
N ALA A 36 8.62 -8.25 -5.86
CA ALA A 36 8.38 -9.38 -6.74
C ALA A 36 8.73 -8.99 -8.17
N ALA A 37 9.34 -9.91 -8.90
CA ALA A 37 9.68 -9.77 -10.31
C ALA A 37 9.44 -11.09 -11.03
N ILE A 38 9.39 -11.06 -12.35
CA ILE A 38 9.16 -12.24 -13.19
C ILE A 38 10.31 -12.30 -14.18
N ASP A 39 10.90 -13.48 -14.35
CA ASP A 39 11.94 -13.69 -15.35
C ASP A 39 11.37 -13.74 -16.79
N GLN A 40 12.25 -13.92 -17.78
CA GLN A 40 11.83 -14.07 -19.18
C GLN A 40 11.02 -15.35 -19.46
N SER A 41 11.13 -16.35 -18.57
CA SER A 41 10.46 -17.65 -18.67
C SER A 41 9.07 -17.65 -18.01
N GLY A 42 8.68 -16.56 -17.35
CA GLY A 42 7.41 -16.44 -16.62
C GLY A 42 7.45 -16.91 -15.17
N VAL A 43 8.63 -17.18 -14.61
CA VAL A 43 8.84 -17.59 -13.21
C VAL A 43 8.90 -16.34 -12.31
N PRO A 44 7.92 -16.12 -11.41
CA PRO A 44 8.03 -15.16 -10.33
C PRO A 44 9.14 -15.48 -9.34
N PHE A 45 9.93 -14.47 -9.03
CA PHE A 45 10.88 -14.42 -7.94
C PHE A 45 10.45 -13.35 -6.94
N GLN A 46 10.55 -13.66 -5.65
CA GLN A 46 10.26 -12.72 -4.58
C GLN A 46 11.49 -12.54 -3.70
N TYR A 47 11.85 -11.29 -3.46
CA TYR A 47 12.97 -10.95 -2.59
C TYR A 47 12.51 -10.01 -1.48
N ALA A 48 13.09 -10.18 -0.30
CA ALA A 48 12.86 -9.34 0.86
C ALA A 48 14.19 -9.04 1.58
N GLY A 49 14.24 -7.95 2.32
CA GLY A 49 15.40 -7.58 3.13
C GLY A 49 15.00 -7.17 4.53
N ASP A 50 15.77 -7.62 5.52
CA ASP A 50 15.72 -7.10 6.88
C ASP A 50 16.97 -6.27 7.20
N ALA A 51 17.26 -6.04 8.49
CA ALA A 51 18.40 -5.25 8.89
C ALA A 51 19.75 -5.89 8.48
N ASP A 52 19.81 -7.22 8.55
CA ASP A 52 21.03 -8.02 8.55
C ASP A 52 21.18 -8.86 7.28
N HIS A 53 20.08 -9.26 6.64
CA HIS A 53 20.09 -10.21 5.53
C HIS A 53 19.11 -9.86 4.39
N LEU A 54 19.46 -10.34 3.20
CA LEU A 54 18.59 -10.39 2.03
C LEU A 54 18.11 -11.83 1.85
N TYR A 55 16.86 -11.98 1.42
CA TYR A 55 16.15 -13.25 1.34
C TYR A 55 15.50 -13.41 -0.03
N GLU A 56 15.33 -14.66 -0.42
CA GLU A 56 14.49 -15.11 -1.53
C GLU A 56 13.38 -16.00 -0.98
N ASN A 57 12.15 -15.81 -1.43
CA ASN A 57 11.07 -16.76 -1.14
C ASN A 57 11.15 -17.95 -2.08
N VAL A 58 11.31 -19.14 -1.51
CA VAL A 58 11.20 -20.41 -2.23
C VAL A 58 10.13 -21.24 -1.53
N ASP A 59 9.02 -21.46 -2.23
CA ASP A 59 7.88 -22.26 -1.76
C ASP A 59 7.33 -21.88 -0.39
N GLY A 60 7.30 -20.58 -0.07
CA GLY A 60 6.81 -20.07 1.22
C GLY A 60 7.88 -20.00 2.32
N THR A 61 9.10 -20.43 2.05
CA THR A 61 10.25 -20.30 2.96
C THR A 61 11.17 -19.17 2.53
N TRP A 62 11.57 -18.30 3.48
CA TRP A 62 12.56 -17.25 3.22
C TRP A 62 13.98 -17.80 3.39
N LEU A 63 14.65 -18.06 2.27
CA LEU A 63 16.03 -18.51 2.26
C LEU A 63 16.96 -17.30 2.24
N VAL A 64 17.98 -17.30 3.10
CA VAL A 64 19.01 -16.25 3.08
C VAL A 64 19.80 -16.34 1.77
N ARG A 65 19.91 -15.19 1.11
CA ARG A 65 20.66 -14.97 -0.14
C ARG A 65 21.68 -13.85 -0.02
N SER A 66 21.98 -13.34 1.18
CA SER A 66 23.01 -12.31 1.36
C SER A 66 24.35 -12.69 0.71
N ALA A 67 25.20 -11.71 0.41
CA ALA A 67 26.50 -11.98 -0.19
C ALA A 67 27.30 -13.02 0.59
N GLY A 68 27.92 -13.98 -0.12
CA GLY A 68 28.64 -15.09 0.50
C GLY A 68 27.75 -16.28 0.91
N SER A 69 26.43 -16.26 0.68
CA SER A 69 25.54 -17.39 0.98
C SER A 69 25.70 -18.58 0.03
N GLY A 70 26.43 -18.44 -1.09
CA GLY A 70 26.65 -19.46 -2.12
C GLY A 70 27.54 -20.66 -1.71
N GLY A 71 27.49 -21.09 -0.45
CA GLY A 71 28.26 -22.23 0.08
C GLY A 71 28.92 -21.99 1.44
N SER A 72 28.82 -20.78 2.01
CA SER A 72 29.33 -20.46 3.35
C SER A 72 28.27 -20.69 4.42
N SER A 73 28.68 -21.20 5.59
CA SER A 73 27.84 -21.25 6.80
C SER A 73 27.69 -19.88 7.49
N THR A 74 28.33 -18.83 6.96
CA THR A 74 28.28 -17.47 7.50
C THR A 74 28.04 -16.48 6.35
N PRO A 75 26.77 -16.14 6.06
CA PRO A 75 26.43 -15.11 5.08
C PRO A 75 26.89 -13.73 5.55
N ALA A 76 27.08 -12.79 4.62
CA ALA A 76 27.35 -11.40 4.96
C ALA A 76 26.18 -10.78 5.73
N ILE A 77 26.53 -9.97 6.73
CA ILE A 77 25.60 -9.22 7.57
C ILE A 77 25.61 -7.77 7.08
N TYR A 78 24.44 -7.29 6.67
CA TYR A 78 24.20 -5.89 6.33
C TYR A 78 23.99 -5.05 7.60
N THR A 79 24.10 -3.72 7.46
CA THR A 79 24.01 -2.79 8.60
C THR A 79 22.92 -1.76 8.40
N THR A 80 21.77 -2.20 7.89
CA THR A 80 20.65 -1.29 7.61
C THR A 80 20.17 -0.63 8.89
N ALA A 81 20.21 0.71 8.94
CA ALA A 81 19.79 1.44 10.12
C ALA A 81 18.26 1.28 10.37
N PRO A 82 17.77 1.40 11.61
CA PRO A 82 16.35 1.18 11.94
C PRO A 82 15.35 2.09 11.22
N ASP A 83 15.80 3.30 10.85
CA ASP A 83 15.04 4.33 10.14
C ASP A 83 15.25 4.29 8.61
N GLU A 84 16.16 3.43 8.14
CA GLU A 84 16.41 3.20 6.72
C GLU A 84 15.66 1.96 6.23
N HIS A 85 15.62 1.78 4.92
CA HIS A 85 14.89 0.70 4.30
C HIS A 85 15.57 0.22 3.03
N TRP A 86 15.27 -1.03 2.65
CA TRP A 86 15.69 -1.56 1.36
C TRP A 86 14.81 -1.01 0.25
N GLU A 87 15.43 -0.46 -0.80
CA GLU A 87 14.78 -0.18 -2.07
C GLU A 87 15.32 -1.10 -3.16
N PHE A 88 14.39 -1.66 -3.93
CA PHE A 88 14.71 -2.58 -5.01
C PHE A 88 14.25 -2.05 -6.35
N ALA A 89 14.98 -2.40 -7.40
CA ALA A 89 14.58 -2.18 -8.78
C ALA A 89 14.93 -3.40 -9.63
N VAL A 90 14.05 -3.72 -10.59
CA VAL A 90 14.32 -4.77 -11.59
C VAL A 90 15.11 -4.14 -12.73
N TRP A 91 16.24 -4.76 -13.08
CA TRP A 91 17.07 -4.38 -14.21
C TRP A 91 17.36 -5.63 -15.05
N LYS A 92 16.80 -5.69 -16.26
CA LYS A 92 16.93 -6.85 -17.17
C LYS A 92 16.57 -8.16 -16.43
N ASN A 93 17.52 -9.11 -16.34
CA ASN A 93 17.36 -10.40 -15.66
C ASN A 93 17.85 -10.38 -14.19
N LYS A 94 17.92 -9.20 -13.57
CA LYS A 94 18.49 -9.01 -12.23
C LYS A 94 17.58 -8.16 -11.36
N VAL A 95 17.72 -8.34 -10.05
CA VAL A 95 17.20 -7.43 -9.02
C VAL A 95 18.36 -6.69 -8.39
N LEU A 96 18.24 -5.37 -8.33
CA LEU A 96 19.19 -4.47 -7.67
C LEU A 96 18.58 -3.99 -6.36
N GLY A 97 19.38 -3.94 -5.29
CA GLY A 97 18.94 -3.54 -3.95
C GLY A 97 19.89 -2.52 -3.32
N THR A 98 19.34 -1.55 -2.59
CA THR A 98 20.14 -0.59 -1.83
C THR A 98 19.50 -0.23 -0.50
N ASN A 99 20.31 0.00 0.53
CA ASN A 99 19.88 0.30 1.90
C ASN A 99 20.62 1.51 2.50
N TYR A 100 21.36 2.25 1.69
CA TYR A 100 22.30 3.31 2.05
C TYR A 100 23.46 2.93 2.96
N SER A 101 23.31 2.04 3.94
CA SER A 101 24.38 1.60 4.85
C SER A 101 25.48 0.82 4.16
N ASP A 102 25.12 0.02 3.16
CA ASP A 102 26.01 -0.88 2.45
C ASP A 102 26.07 -0.49 0.96
N SER A 103 27.10 -0.98 0.28
CA SER A 103 27.20 -0.85 -1.18
C SER A 103 25.96 -1.47 -1.86
N PRO A 104 25.45 -0.91 -2.96
CA PRO A 104 24.35 -1.51 -3.70
C PRO A 104 24.63 -2.96 -4.08
N GLN A 105 23.61 -3.81 -3.98
CA GLN A 105 23.68 -5.26 -4.23
C GLN A 105 22.91 -5.62 -5.50
N GLN A 106 23.26 -6.74 -6.13
CA GLN A 106 22.56 -7.31 -7.27
C GLN A 106 22.43 -8.83 -7.14
N ILE A 107 21.36 -9.40 -7.67
CA ILE A 107 21.18 -10.85 -7.83
C ILE A 107 20.58 -11.12 -9.21
N THR A 108 21.08 -12.14 -9.91
CA THR A 108 20.42 -12.63 -11.13
C THR A 108 19.30 -13.58 -10.72
N PHE A 109 18.19 -13.58 -11.44
CA PHE A 109 17.11 -14.53 -11.17
C PHE A 109 17.61 -15.98 -11.18
N GLY A 110 17.35 -16.72 -10.10
CA GLY A 110 17.79 -18.11 -9.90
C GLY A 110 19.18 -18.28 -9.26
N ASP A 111 19.93 -17.21 -9.02
CA ASP A 111 21.22 -17.29 -8.33
C ASP A 111 21.03 -17.56 -6.82
N THR A 112 22.08 -18.09 -6.19
CA THR A 112 22.07 -18.49 -4.77
C THR A 112 22.59 -17.43 -3.81
N GLU A 113 23.07 -16.29 -4.31
CA GLU A 113 23.55 -15.17 -3.50
C GLU A 113 23.50 -13.83 -4.23
N TYR A 114 23.35 -12.76 -3.44
CA TYR A 114 23.57 -11.39 -3.88
C TYR A 114 25.07 -11.11 -4.02
N THR A 115 25.44 -10.25 -4.96
CA THR A 115 26.80 -9.76 -5.15
C THR A 115 26.82 -8.25 -5.11
N GLN A 116 27.96 -7.65 -4.76
CA GLN A 116 28.10 -6.21 -4.78
C GLN A 116 27.98 -5.69 -6.23
N LEU A 117 27.09 -4.73 -6.47
CA LEU A 117 26.91 -4.09 -7.76
C LEU A 117 28.03 -3.11 -8.07
N THR A 118 28.33 -2.21 -7.13
CA THR A 118 29.36 -1.18 -7.27
C THR A 118 29.87 -0.74 -5.91
N ALA A 119 31.15 -0.34 -5.85
CA ALA A 119 31.74 0.32 -4.69
C ALA A 119 31.86 1.85 -4.86
N ALA A 120 31.44 2.37 -6.02
CA ALA A 120 31.64 3.77 -6.38
C ALA A 120 30.75 4.73 -5.56
N LEU A 121 29.58 4.26 -5.15
CA LEU A 121 28.59 5.05 -4.42
C LEU A 121 27.71 4.16 -3.54
N ARG A 122 27.12 4.78 -2.52
CA ARG A 122 26.01 4.27 -1.72
C ARG A 122 24.80 5.18 -1.97
N ALA A 123 23.58 4.65 -1.88
CA ALA A 123 22.38 5.43 -2.17
C ALA A 123 21.19 5.00 -1.31
N ARG A 124 20.23 5.91 -1.11
CA ARG A 124 18.95 5.55 -0.46
C ARG A 124 17.89 5.14 -1.47
N ARG A 125 17.96 5.66 -2.69
CA ARG A 125 16.90 5.54 -3.70
C ARG A 125 17.43 4.95 -4.99
N ILE A 126 16.66 4.06 -5.59
CA ILE A 126 16.98 3.42 -6.87
C ILE A 126 15.76 3.41 -7.79
N ALA A 127 15.98 3.68 -9.06
CA ALA A 127 14.99 3.58 -10.12
C ALA A 127 15.65 3.24 -11.46
N VAL A 128 14.89 2.64 -12.37
CA VAL A 128 15.33 2.41 -13.75
C VAL A 128 14.61 3.37 -14.68
N ILE A 129 15.35 4.26 -15.33
CA ILE A 129 14.81 5.23 -16.29
C ILE A 129 15.38 4.88 -17.66
N ARG A 130 14.51 4.37 -18.54
CA ARG A 130 14.93 3.75 -19.82
C ARG A 130 16.03 2.71 -19.58
N ASP A 131 17.19 2.88 -20.20
CA ASP A 131 18.35 1.99 -20.10
C ASP A 131 19.43 2.54 -19.15
N PHE A 132 19.00 3.24 -18.10
CA PHE A 132 19.89 3.74 -17.05
C PHE A 132 19.40 3.29 -15.67
N VAL A 133 20.33 2.82 -14.85
CA VAL A 133 20.09 2.66 -13.41
C VAL A 133 20.40 3.99 -12.75
N VAL A 134 19.41 4.53 -12.05
CA VAL A 134 19.47 5.85 -11.42
C VAL A 134 19.42 5.70 -9.92
N PHE A 135 20.48 6.17 -9.28
CA PHE A 135 20.59 6.30 -7.84
C PHE A 135 20.32 7.75 -7.42
N ALA A 136 19.69 7.92 -6.26
CA ALA A 136 19.47 9.25 -5.70
C ALA A 136 19.66 9.27 -4.18
N ASN A 137 19.97 10.46 -3.67
CA ASN A 137 20.39 10.67 -2.28
C ASN A 137 21.60 9.79 -1.96
N THR A 138 22.73 10.19 -2.57
CA THR A 138 23.93 9.37 -2.70
C THR A 138 25.00 9.79 -1.70
N PHE A 139 25.88 8.85 -1.37
CA PHE A 139 27.13 9.06 -0.69
C PHE A 139 28.26 8.47 -1.53
N ASP A 140 29.35 9.21 -1.70
CA ASP A 140 30.59 8.67 -2.26
C ASP A 140 31.80 9.13 -1.43
N SER A 141 32.94 8.47 -1.64
CA SER A 141 34.15 8.74 -0.86
C SER A 141 34.81 10.09 -1.15
N THR A 142 34.42 10.76 -2.24
CA THR A 142 35.04 12.02 -2.70
C THR A 142 34.26 13.22 -2.19
N ASP A 143 32.94 13.22 -2.40
CA ASP A 143 32.05 14.34 -2.09
C ASP A 143 31.30 14.16 -0.77
N GLY A 144 31.34 12.96 -0.18
CA GLY A 144 30.59 12.63 1.03
C GLY A 144 29.09 12.46 0.75
N GLU A 145 28.24 12.79 1.73
CA GLU A 145 26.79 12.68 1.60
C GLU A 145 26.23 13.87 0.83
N VAL A 146 25.60 13.59 -0.32
CA VAL A 146 24.93 14.59 -1.18
C VAL A 146 23.46 14.20 -1.36
N PRO A 147 22.55 14.64 -0.45
CA PRO A 147 21.16 14.18 -0.44
C PRO A 147 20.31 14.62 -1.65
N SER A 148 20.72 15.68 -2.35
CA SER A 148 20.04 16.22 -3.52
C SER A 148 20.57 15.67 -4.85
N ARG A 149 21.58 14.79 -4.82
CA ARG A 149 22.20 14.22 -6.00
C ARG A 149 21.34 13.13 -6.63
N VAL A 150 21.21 13.21 -7.94
CA VAL A 150 20.72 12.14 -8.82
C VAL A 150 21.88 11.74 -9.71
N ARG A 151 22.25 10.46 -9.68
CA ARG A 151 23.38 9.91 -10.45
C ARG A 151 22.91 8.72 -11.26
N TRP A 152 23.31 8.65 -12.52
CA TRP A 152 22.90 7.57 -13.42
C TRP A 152 24.10 6.81 -13.97
N SER A 153 23.89 5.52 -14.22
CA SER A 153 24.89 4.62 -14.75
C SER A 153 25.28 4.97 -16.19
N ALA A 154 26.27 4.28 -16.74
CA ALA A 154 26.52 4.25 -18.17
C ALA A 154 25.31 3.68 -18.92
N PHE A 155 25.15 4.10 -20.17
CA PHE A 155 24.06 3.61 -21.01
C PHE A 155 24.11 2.08 -21.13
N ASN A 156 23.02 1.42 -20.73
CA ASN A 156 22.85 -0.03 -20.78
C ASN A 156 23.86 -0.84 -19.92
N ASP A 157 24.60 -0.19 -19.02
CA ASP A 157 25.55 -0.81 -18.10
C ASP A 157 25.31 -0.30 -16.68
N GLU A 158 24.83 -1.19 -15.81
CA GLU A 158 24.48 -0.90 -14.42
C GLU A 158 25.67 -0.78 -13.46
N THR A 159 26.89 -1.08 -13.92
CA THR A 159 28.10 -1.20 -13.09
C THR A 159 29.02 0.01 -13.19
N ASP A 160 28.99 0.72 -14.32
CA ASP A 160 29.82 1.91 -14.57
C ASP A 160 29.06 3.20 -14.20
N TYR A 161 29.63 3.99 -13.30
CA TYR A 161 29.14 5.30 -12.89
C TYR A 161 30.19 6.40 -13.09
N THR A 162 31.20 6.12 -13.92
CA THR A 162 32.29 7.04 -14.20
C THR A 162 31.80 8.12 -15.15
N VAL A 163 31.88 9.39 -14.72
CA VAL A 163 31.41 10.52 -15.50
C VAL A 163 32.13 10.56 -16.85
N SER A 164 31.37 10.38 -17.93
CA SER A 164 31.91 10.31 -19.27
C SER A 164 30.84 10.63 -20.31
N PRO A 165 31.05 11.66 -21.14
CA PRO A 165 30.17 11.94 -22.28
C PRO A 165 30.08 10.78 -23.28
N ALA A 166 31.06 9.88 -23.31
CA ALA A 166 31.09 8.72 -24.22
C ALA A 166 30.14 7.60 -23.76
N THR A 167 30.04 7.38 -22.44
CA THR A 167 29.13 6.37 -21.86
C THR A 167 27.79 6.97 -21.44
N LEU A 168 27.64 8.30 -21.53
CA LEU A 168 26.49 9.09 -21.08
C LEU A 168 26.24 9.01 -19.56
N SER A 169 27.18 8.45 -18.78
CA SER A 169 27.09 8.47 -17.31
C SER A 169 27.48 9.85 -16.80
N ASP A 170 26.63 10.39 -15.92
CA ASP A 170 26.86 11.67 -15.25
C ASP A 170 25.97 11.75 -13.98
N PHE A 171 26.01 12.88 -13.29
CA PHE A 171 25.16 13.19 -12.17
C PHE A 171 24.67 14.64 -12.22
N GLN A 172 23.57 14.91 -11.51
CA GLN A 172 23.08 16.26 -11.31
C GLN A 172 22.62 16.45 -9.87
N ASP A 173 23.05 17.57 -9.29
CA ASP A 173 22.62 18.00 -7.97
C ASP A 173 21.38 18.90 -8.11
N LEU A 174 20.26 18.46 -7.56
CA LEU A 174 19.02 19.23 -7.51
C LEU A 174 19.09 20.28 -6.39
N LYS A 175 18.05 21.12 -6.27
CA LYS A 175 17.93 22.07 -5.14
C LYS A 175 18.05 21.32 -3.80
N ILE A 176 18.64 21.98 -2.80
CA ILE A 176 19.25 21.48 -1.53
C ILE A 176 18.42 20.48 -0.69
N SER A 177 17.16 20.22 -1.02
CA SER A 177 16.31 19.27 -0.29
C SER A 177 16.70 17.80 -0.54
N LYS A 178 16.57 16.95 0.48
CA LYS A 178 16.86 15.51 0.35
C LYS A 178 15.88 14.82 -0.59
N ILE A 179 16.34 13.94 -1.46
CA ILE A 179 15.43 13.17 -2.32
C ILE A 179 14.75 12.08 -1.47
N GLN A 180 13.41 12.06 -1.50
CA GLN A 180 12.58 11.12 -0.76
C GLN A 180 12.29 9.86 -1.56
N ARG A 181 12.02 9.97 -2.87
CA ARG A 181 11.72 8.81 -3.72
C ARG A 181 11.96 9.13 -5.18
N VAL A 182 12.36 8.14 -5.96
CA VAL A 182 12.46 8.23 -7.42
C VAL A 182 11.60 7.12 -8.02
N PHE A 183 10.81 7.45 -9.04
CA PHE A 183 10.10 6.48 -9.86
C PHE A 183 10.70 6.46 -11.26
N GLY A 184 11.02 5.25 -11.72
CA GLY A 184 11.55 4.99 -13.07
C GLY A 184 10.48 4.93 -14.14
N GLY A 185 10.85 4.64 -15.39
CA GLY A 185 9.96 4.55 -16.56
C GLY A 185 10.56 5.17 -17.82
N GLU A 186 9.71 5.63 -18.74
CA GLU A 186 10.12 6.42 -19.92
C GLU A 186 10.78 7.75 -19.52
N TYR A 187 10.28 8.32 -18.43
CA TYR A 187 10.81 9.47 -17.71
C TYR A 187 10.86 9.14 -16.22
N GLY A 188 11.71 9.84 -15.48
CA GLY A 188 11.79 9.78 -14.03
C GLY A 188 10.85 10.77 -13.36
N VAL A 189 10.28 10.39 -12.22
CA VAL A 189 9.61 11.31 -11.28
C VAL A 189 10.38 11.30 -9.98
N ILE A 190 10.90 12.45 -9.56
CA ILE A 190 11.72 12.59 -8.36
C ILE A 190 10.93 13.43 -7.35
N LEU A 191 10.70 12.84 -6.18
CA LEU A 191 9.94 13.45 -5.09
C LEU A 191 10.91 13.92 -4.00
N GLN A 192 10.87 15.21 -3.68
CA GLN A 192 11.48 15.84 -2.50
C GLN A 192 10.38 16.16 -1.46
N PRO A 193 10.71 16.52 -0.21
CA PRO A 193 9.73 16.88 0.82
C PRO A 193 8.79 18.02 0.42
N ASP A 194 9.29 18.95 -0.39
CA ASP A 194 8.64 20.21 -0.74
C ASP A 194 8.44 20.40 -2.25
N ARG A 195 8.95 19.49 -3.10
CA ARG A 195 9.03 19.70 -4.55
C ARG A 195 8.95 18.40 -5.33
N VAL A 196 8.54 18.49 -6.59
CA VAL A 196 8.56 17.36 -7.53
C VAL A 196 9.27 17.76 -8.82
N TRP A 197 10.15 16.88 -9.29
CA TRP A 197 10.89 17.04 -10.53
C TRP A 197 10.55 15.92 -11.52
N ARG A 198 10.63 16.25 -12.80
CA ARG A 198 10.55 15.30 -13.91
C ARG A 198 11.91 15.22 -14.59
N MET A 199 12.43 14.00 -14.68
CA MET A 199 13.71 13.69 -15.33
C MET A 199 13.43 13.08 -16.71
N SER A 200 13.76 13.82 -17.78
CA SER A 200 13.47 13.42 -19.16
C SER A 200 14.77 13.19 -19.92
N PHE A 201 14.90 12.06 -20.61
CA PHE A 201 16.08 11.79 -21.44
C PHE A 201 16.04 12.65 -22.70
N VAL A 202 17.09 13.45 -22.91
CA VAL A 202 17.25 14.36 -24.07
C VAL A 202 18.45 13.98 -24.95
N GLY A 203 19.36 13.15 -24.45
CA GLY A 203 20.60 12.75 -25.14
C GLY A 203 21.75 13.73 -24.92
N ALA A 204 22.92 13.40 -25.48
CA ALA A 204 24.12 14.21 -25.34
C ALA A 204 23.94 15.63 -25.91
N PRO A 205 24.57 16.67 -25.32
CA PRO A 205 25.55 16.61 -24.24
C PRO A 205 24.99 16.62 -22.81
N VAL A 206 23.69 16.92 -22.63
CA VAL A 206 23.07 17.10 -21.30
C VAL A 206 22.57 15.77 -20.70
N VAL A 207 22.35 14.74 -21.53
CA VAL A 207 21.79 13.41 -21.22
C VAL A 207 20.35 13.46 -20.69
N PHE A 208 20.13 14.10 -19.54
CA PHE A 208 18.83 14.27 -18.90
C PHE A 208 18.49 15.73 -18.62
N GLN A 209 17.28 16.14 -18.98
CA GLN A 209 16.68 17.41 -18.59
C GLN A 209 15.87 17.21 -17.30
N PHE A 210 16.05 18.11 -16.33
CA PHE A 210 15.32 18.13 -15.07
C PHE A 210 14.39 19.33 -15.02
N ASP A 211 13.10 19.07 -15.11
CA ASP A 211 12.06 20.09 -15.03
C ASP A 211 11.42 20.07 -13.66
N GLU A 212 11.33 21.23 -13.03
CA GLU A 212 10.56 21.39 -11.80
C GLU A 212 9.07 21.45 -12.14
N VAL A 213 8.31 20.52 -11.57
CA VAL A 213 6.89 20.35 -11.87
C VAL A 213 6.01 20.97 -10.80
N LEU A 214 6.31 20.66 -9.54
CA LEU A 214 5.57 21.17 -8.38
C LEU A 214 6.53 21.87 -7.42
N ASP A 215 6.15 23.08 -7.03
CA ASP A 215 6.79 23.84 -5.96
C ASP A 215 5.86 23.89 -4.74
N GLY A 216 6.39 23.64 -3.54
CA GLY A 216 5.64 23.62 -2.28
C GLY A 216 4.82 22.33 -2.01
N VAL A 217 4.76 21.39 -2.95
CA VAL A 217 4.10 20.08 -2.79
C VAL A 217 5.13 18.98 -3.00
N GLY A 218 5.35 18.18 -1.97
CA GLY A 218 6.29 17.06 -1.99
C GLY A 218 5.83 15.85 -1.19
N LEU A 219 6.75 14.95 -0.86
CA LEU A 219 6.47 13.66 -0.23
C LEU A 219 6.79 13.67 1.27
N ILE A 220 5.84 13.26 2.12
CA ILE A 220 6.00 13.26 3.59
C ILE A 220 7.04 12.24 4.08
N ALA A 221 7.10 11.08 3.44
CA ALA A 221 8.02 10.00 3.80
C ALA A 221 8.36 9.17 2.55
N PRO A 222 9.56 8.57 2.47
CA PRO A 222 10.07 7.93 1.25
C PRO A 222 9.16 6.87 0.64
N ARG A 223 8.48 6.11 1.49
CA ARG A 223 7.62 4.99 1.12
C ARG A 223 6.13 5.33 1.12
N ALA A 224 5.79 6.62 1.26
CA ALA A 224 4.40 7.11 1.19
C ALA A 224 3.92 7.41 -0.24
N ALA A 225 4.59 6.83 -1.24
CA ALA A 225 4.24 6.97 -2.65
C ALA A 225 4.32 5.62 -3.39
N ALA A 226 3.47 5.45 -4.39
CA ALA A 226 3.51 4.32 -5.32
C ALA A 226 3.15 4.78 -6.73
N ARG A 227 3.70 4.09 -7.73
CA ARG A 227 3.41 4.33 -9.14
C ARG A 227 2.49 3.26 -9.68
N ALA A 228 1.47 3.68 -10.43
CA ALA A 228 0.57 2.79 -11.16
C ALA A 228 0.45 3.29 -12.61
N GLY A 229 1.09 2.59 -13.55
CA GLY A 229 1.17 3.05 -14.94
C GLY A 229 1.84 4.43 -15.05
N GLY A 230 1.18 5.38 -15.71
CA GLY A 230 1.65 6.76 -15.86
C GLY A 230 1.30 7.72 -14.71
N ILE A 231 0.78 7.22 -13.58
CA ILE A 231 0.32 8.05 -12.47
C ILE A 231 1.11 7.69 -11.20
N VAL A 232 1.62 8.71 -10.51
CA VAL A 232 2.27 8.56 -9.20
C VAL A 232 1.32 9.04 -8.12
N TYR A 233 0.94 8.15 -7.21
CA TYR A 233 0.12 8.46 -6.05
C TYR A 233 1.04 8.69 -4.86
N PHE A 234 0.86 9.80 -4.15
CA PHE A 234 1.74 10.14 -3.04
C PHE A 234 1.03 10.93 -1.95
N TRP A 235 1.53 10.77 -0.73
CA TRP A 235 1.07 11.51 0.44
C TRP A 235 2.01 12.70 0.71
N SER A 236 1.46 13.91 0.63
CA SER A 236 2.13 15.17 0.95
C SER A 236 1.73 15.70 2.33
N ASN A 237 2.51 16.64 2.87
CA ASN A 237 2.12 17.41 4.06
C ASN A 237 0.81 18.20 3.85
N GLN A 238 0.46 18.51 2.60
CA GLN A 238 -0.76 19.22 2.23
C GLN A 238 -1.96 18.30 1.95
N GLY A 239 -1.78 16.99 1.91
CA GLY A 239 -2.83 16.02 1.56
C GLY A 239 -2.36 14.96 0.57
N LEU A 240 -3.29 14.14 0.08
CA LEU A 240 -3.00 13.09 -0.90
C LEU A 240 -3.21 13.57 -2.33
N TYR A 241 -2.23 13.27 -3.18
CA TYR A 241 -2.19 13.69 -4.58
C TYR A 241 -1.97 12.51 -5.53
N ALA A 242 -2.54 12.62 -6.73
CA ALA A 242 -2.20 11.81 -7.88
C ALA A 242 -1.52 12.71 -8.93
N LEU A 243 -0.28 12.40 -9.28
CA LEU A 243 0.48 13.10 -10.30
C LEU A 243 0.33 12.38 -11.64
N GLU A 244 -0.47 12.95 -12.53
CA GLU A 244 -0.70 12.42 -13.87
C GLU A 244 0.45 12.82 -14.81
N GLN A 245 0.99 11.84 -15.54
CA GLN A 245 2.07 12.03 -16.53
C GLN A 245 3.35 12.67 -15.95
N GLY A 246 3.53 12.63 -14.63
CA GLY A 246 4.63 13.30 -13.97
C GLY A 246 4.54 14.83 -13.97
N ILE A 247 3.39 15.42 -14.34
CA ILE A 247 3.24 16.89 -14.49
C ILE A 247 2.05 17.43 -13.69
N ARG A 248 0.87 16.84 -13.84
CA ARG A 248 -0.37 17.44 -13.37
C ARG A 248 -0.76 16.89 -11.99
N PRO A 249 -0.77 17.71 -10.92
CA PRO A 249 -1.22 17.27 -9.61
C PRO A 249 -2.75 17.27 -9.55
N VAL A 250 -3.33 16.18 -9.07
CA VAL A 250 -4.77 16.07 -8.80
C VAL A 250 -4.94 15.72 -7.32
N PRO A 251 -5.56 16.59 -6.50
CA PRO A 251 -5.87 16.25 -5.12
C PRO A 251 -6.90 15.12 -5.10
N ILE A 252 -6.62 14.07 -4.33
CA ILE A 252 -7.49 12.89 -4.20
C ILE A 252 -8.10 12.76 -2.81
N GLY A 253 -7.51 13.40 -1.79
CA GLY A 253 -8.01 13.36 -0.42
C GLY A 253 -8.77 14.61 0.05
N ALA A 254 -8.77 15.69 -0.74
CA ALA A 254 -9.41 16.95 -0.40
C ALA A 254 -10.91 16.78 -0.12
N ASP A 255 -11.38 17.40 0.97
CA ASP A 255 -12.76 17.30 1.50
C ASP A 255 -13.22 15.86 1.84
N GLN A 256 -12.30 14.90 1.85
CA GLN A 256 -12.58 13.49 2.10
C GLN A 256 -11.75 12.95 3.27
N VAL A 257 -10.49 12.59 3.05
CA VAL A 257 -9.70 11.86 4.06
C VAL A 257 -8.53 12.66 4.62
N ASP A 258 -8.13 13.76 3.98
CA ASP A 258 -6.90 14.47 4.32
C ASP A 258 -6.88 14.95 5.78
N GLU A 259 -7.96 15.56 6.27
CA GLU A 259 -8.05 16.04 7.65
C GLU A 259 -8.00 14.89 8.65
N PHE A 260 -8.72 13.79 8.37
CA PHE A 260 -8.72 12.61 9.20
C PHE A 260 -7.31 11.99 9.30
N LEU A 261 -6.67 11.77 8.15
CA LEU A 261 -5.35 11.15 8.10
C LEU A 261 -4.27 12.01 8.75
N LYS A 262 -4.36 13.33 8.63
CA LYS A 262 -3.45 14.26 9.29
C LYS A 262 -3.56 14.22 10.82
N GLN A 263 -4.76 14.00 11.36
CA GLN A 263 -4.99 13.87 12.80
C GLN A 263 -4.63 12.48 13.33
N ASP A 264 -4.82 11.45 12.52
CA ASP A 264 -4.65 10.06 12.93
C ASP A 264 -3.21 9.57 12.84
N LEU A 265 -2.41 10.12 11.92
CA LEU A 265 -1.01 9.73 11.69
C LEU A 265 -0.09 10.11 12.85
N ASP A 266 0.69 9.14 13.35
CA ASP A 266 1.78 9.42 14.27
C ASP A 266 3.01 9.95 13.52
N GLN A 267 3.30 11.23 13.72
CA GLN A 267 4.40 11.93 13.03
C GLN A 267 5.80 11.50 13.51
N ASN A 268 5.93 10.76 14.61
CA ASN A 268 7.24 10.29 15.07
C ASN A 268 7.75 9.11 14.24
N TYR A 269 6.85 8.38 13.56
CA TYR A 269 7.15 7.11 12.88
C TYR A 269 6.85 7.17 11.37
N LEU A 270 7.08 8.32 10.73
CA LEU A 270 6.85 8.51 9.29
C LEU A 270 7.63 7.52 8.41
N HIS A 271 8.82 7.08 8.85
CA HIS A 271 9.64 6.10 8.14
C HIS A 271 8.95 4.72 8.01
N ARG A 272 7.90 4.45 8.78
CA ARG A 272 7.14 3.18 8.77
C ARG A 272 5.95 3.18 7.82
N ILE A 273 5.68 4.28 7.13
CA ILE A 273 4.63 4.32 6.11
C ILE A 273 5.04 3.44 4.94
N SER A 274 4.10 2.66 4.39
CA SER A 274 4.31 1.93 3.14
C SER A 274 3.13 2.10 2.20
N CYS A 275 3.42 2.19 0.90
CA CYS A 275 2.43 2.43 -0.14
C CYS A 275 2.61 1.45 -1.30
N VAL A 276 1.50 0.88 -1.75
CA VAL A 276 1.47 -0.03 -2.91
C VAL A 276 0.28 0.31 -3.78
N ALA A 277 0.53 0.39 -5.09
CA ALA A 277 -0.53 0.46 -6.08
C ALA A 277 -0.77 -0.94 -6.66
N ASP A 278 -1.92 -1.52 -6.36
CA ASP A 278 -2.29 -2.84 -6.84
C ASP A 278 -2.84 -2.75 -8.27
N PRO A 279 -2.15 -3.36 -9.27
CA PRO A 279 -2.61 -3.36 -10.64
C PRO A 279 -3.92 -4.14 -10.83
N THR A 280 -4.15 -5.20 -10.04
CA THR A 280 -5.28 -6.12 -10.21
C THR A 280 -6.60 -5.51 -9.75
N SER A 281 -6.64 -5.00 -8.51
CA SER A 281 -7.87 -4.39 -7.96
C SER A 281 -8.09 -2.94 -8.39
N GLN A 282 -7.13 -2.34 -9.10
CA GLN A 282 -7.11 -0.93 -9.44
C GLN A 282 -7.18 0.00 -8.22
N ARG A 283 -6.56 -0.39 -7.10
CA ARG A 283 -6.52 0.38 -5.86
C ARG A 283 -5.11 0.81 -5.48
N VAL A 284 -5.02 1.80 -4.61
CA VAL A 284 -3.76 2.23 -3.97
C VAL A 284 -3.96 2.17 -2.47
N ALA A 285 -3.05 1.52 -1.76
CA ALA A 285 -3.11 1.36 -0.32
C ALA A 285 -1.92 2.06 0.33
N TRP A 286 -2.17 2.75 1.44
CA TRP A 286 -1.17 3.31 2.35
C TRP A 286 -1.35 2.69 3.73
N LEU A 287 -0.34 1.97 4.19
CA LEU A 287 -0.25 1.47 5.56
C LEU A 287 0.57 2.46 6.38
N TYR A 288 0.06 2.86 7.54
CA TYR A 288 0.67 3.86 8.40
C TYR A 288 0.43 3.59 9.89
N PRO A 289 1.29 4.13 10.79
CA PRO A 289 1.02 4.15 12.22
C PRO A 289 -0.05 5.18 12.53
N GLY A 290 -1.27 4.70 12.80
CA GLY A 290 -2.38 5.53 13.21
C GLY A 290 -2.55 5.58 14.73
N SER A 291 -3.60 6.28 15.19
CA SER A 291 -3.97 6.31 16.60
C SER A 291 -4.21 4.90 17.13
N GLY A 292 -3.62 4.60 18.29
CA GLY A 292 -3.62 3.28 18.92
C GLY A 292 -2.47 2.37 18.47
N SER A 293 -1.48 2.89 17.73
CA SER A 293 -0.25 2.14 17.43
C SER A 293 0.64 2.05 18.68
N THR A 294 1.33 0.91 18.82
CA THR A 294 2.29 0.66 19.90
C THR A 294 3.68 0.62 19.28
N LEU A 295 4.63 1.41 19.80
CA LEU A 295 6.00 1.52 19.26
C LEU A 295 6.06 1.88 17.76
N GLY A 296 5.10 2.66 17.27
CA GLY A 296 5.05 3.09 15.88
C GLY A 296 4.69 1.99 14.87
N ARG A 297 4.23 0.82 15.33
CA ARG A 297 3.86 -0.27 14.42
C ARG A 297 2.62 0.11 13.60
N PRO A 298 2.66 0.02 12.26
CA PRO A 298 1.50 0.35 11.45
C PRO A 298 0.30 -0.54 11.80
N ASN A 299 -0.86 0.10 11.91
CA ASN A 299 -2.11 -0.54 12.33
C ASN A 299 -3.32 -0.13 11.48
N ARG A 300 -3.11 0.80 10.54
CA ARG A 300 -4.18 1.33 9.70
C ARG A 300 -3.75 1.41 8.26
N MET A 301 -4.70 1.10 7.40
CA MET A 301 -4.53 1.12 5.96
C MET A 301 -5.60 2.00 5.31
N ALA A 302 -5.18 3.08 4.65
CA ALA A 302 -6.04 3.91 3.82
C ALA A 302 -6.01 3.37 2.39
N ILE A 303 -7.17 3.10 1.79
CA ILE A 303 -7.26 2.56 0.43
C ILE A 303 -8.08 3.51 -0.45
N PHE A 304 -7.52 3.83 -1.60
CA PHE A 304 -8.16 4.60 -2.65
C PHE A 304 -8.49 3.72 -3.86
N ASP A 305 -9.75 3.72 -4.28
CA ASP A 305 -10.17 3.12 -5.55
C ASP A 305 -9.96 4.12 -6.70
N ARG A 306 -9.07 3.78 -7.63
CA ARG A 306 -8.64 4.68 -8.72
C ARG A 306 -9.74 4.96 -9.72
N VAL A 307 -10.66 4.01 -9.93
CA VAL A 307 -11.74 4.13 -10.91
C VAL A 307 -12.89 4.94 -10.33
N ARG A 308 -13.27 4.63 -9.08
CA ARG A 308 -14.46 5.21 -8.44
C ARG A 308 -14.15 6.49 -7.69
N ARG A 309 -12.87 6.78 -7.46
CA ARG A 309 -12.38 7.92 -6.67
C ARG A 309 -13.00 7.95 -5.26
N ARG A 310 -13.02 6.79 -4.61
CA ARG A 310 -13.58 6.63 -3.26
C ARG A 310 -12.53 6.07 -2.30
N TRP A 311 -12.67 6.46 -1.04
CA TRP A 311 -11.79 6.03 0.04
C TRP A 311 -12.45 5.03 0.96
N THR A 312 -11.61 4.20 1.58
CA THR A 312 -11.95 3.42 2.75
C THR A 312 -10.74 3.36 3.69
N ILE A 313 -11.00 3.14 4.97
CA ILE A 313 -9.97 3.00 5.99
C ILE A 313 -10.16 1.66 6.68
N LEU A 314 -9.09 0.88 6.77
CA LEU A 314 -9.09 -0.45 7.36
C LEU A 314 -8.18 -0.45 8.59
N ASP A 315 -8.66 -1.04 9.69
CA ASP A 315 -7.90 -1.19 10.93
C ASP A 315 -7.08 -2.49 10.87
N GLU A 316 -6.14 -2.62 9.93
CA GLU A 316 -5.35 -3.84 9.69
C GLU A 316 -3.92 -3.70 10.26
N PRO A 317 -3.53 -4.52 11.26
CA PRO A 317 -2.15 -4.54 11.74
C PRO A 317 -1.24 -5.28 10.75
N ALA A 318 -0.30 -4.54 10.19
CA ALA A 318 0.74 -5.07 9.30
C ALA A 318 2.04 -4.30 9.52
N GLU A 319 3.17 -4.91 9.21
CA GLU A 319 4.49 -4.28 9.32
C GLU A 319 4.89 -3.59 8.01
N LEU A 320 4.53 -4.17 6.86
CA LEU A 320 4.94 -3.68 5.55
C LEU A 320 3.94 -4.04 4.45
N LEU A 321 3.52 -3.08 3.62
CA LEU A 321 2.89 -3.37 2.33
C LEU A 321 3.95 -3.48 1.22
N TRP A 322 3.76 -4.46 0.34
CA TRP A 322 4.61 -4.67 -0.82
C TRP A 322 3.84 -5.30 -2.01
N PRO A 323 4.31 -5.11 -3.26
CA PRO A 323 3.73 -5.79 -4.42
C PRO A 323 4.28 -7.22 -4.51
N GLY A 324 3.52 -8.19 -4.04
CA GLY A 324 3.92 -9.61 -4.03
C GLY A 324 3.29 -10.41 -5.17
N ALA A 325 4.02 -11.37 -5.74
CA ALA A 325 3.49 -12.28 -6.76
C ALA A 325 2.94 -13.59 -6.13
N GLY A 326 1.97 -14.25 -6.74
CA GLY A 326 1.50 -15.57 -6.25
C GLY A 326 2.59 -16.66 -6.28
N ARG A 327 2.36 -17.77 -5.57
CA ARG A 327 3.25 -18.94 -5.59
C ARG A 327 3.16 -19.65 -6.95
N ASN A 328 4.29 -20.11 -7.46
CA ASN A 328 4.32 -21.06 -8.57
C ASN A 328 4.23 -22.49 -8.03
N ILE A 329 3.04 -23.01 -7.79
CA ILE A 329 2.90 -24.46 -7.70
C ILE A 329 2.48 -24.92 -9.09
N THR A 330 3.39 -25.56 -9.84
CA THR A 330 3.01 -26.25 -11.07
C THR A 330 2.14 -27.45 -10.68
N LEU A 331 1.07 -27.71 -11.43
CA LEU A 331 0.13 -28.80 -11.15
C LEU A 331 0.82 -30.17 -11.04
N ASP A 332 1.98 -30.32 -11.68
CA ASP A 332 2.81 -31.53 -11.68
C ASP A 332 3.59 -31.73 -10.35
N ALA A 333 4.01 -30.64 -9.70
CA ALA A 333 4.66 -30.68 -8.39
C ALA A 333 3.67 -30.92 -7.24
N ALA A 334 2.42 -30.46 -7.38
CA ALA A 334 1.35 -30.76 -6.42
C ALA A 334 0.89 -32.23 -6.45
N ALA A 335 1.12 -32.95 -7.55
CA ALA A 335 0.71 -34.35 -7.68
C ALA A 335 1.70 -35.36 -7.05
N THR A 336 2.89 -34.90 -6.63
CA THR A 336 3.96 -35.79 -6.14
C THR A 336 4.13 -35.83 -4.63
N ASP A 337 3.56 -34.90 -3.85
CA ASP A 337 3.85 -34.79 -2.42
C ASP A 337 2.65 -35.03 -1.47
N THR A 338 1.42 -35.18 -1.96
CA THR A 338 0.31 -35.58 -1.08
C THR A 338 -0.84 -36.15 -1.89
N ASP A 339 -1.56 -37.10 -1.29
CA ASP A 339 -2.79 -37.69 -1.81
C ASP A 339 -3.67 -36.61 -2.48
N PRO A 340 -4.10 -36.76 -3.75
CA PRO A 340 -4.91 -35.75 -4.43
C PRO A 340 -6.21 -35.38 -3.68
N ASP A 341 -6.67 -36.21 -2.74
CA ASP A 341 -7.81 -35.90 -1.85
C ASP A 341 -7.44 -34.97 -0.66
N THR A 342 -6.16 -34.76 -0.37
CA THR A 342 -5.71 -33.84 0.71
C THR A 342 -5.55 -32.39 0.27
N LEU A 343 -5.59 -32.12 -1.05
CA LEU A 343 -5.66 -30.76 -1.58
C LEU A 343 -6.99 -30.06 -1.28
N ASP A 344 -8.04 -30.83 -0.96
CA ASP A 344 -9.35 -30.29 -0.58
C ASP A 344 -9.40 -29.86 0.90
N ASP A 345 -8.61 -30.46 1.81
CA ASP A 345 -8.82 -30.29 3.26
C ASP A 345 -8.10 -29.09 3.91
N GLU A 346 -7.04 -28.51 3.31
CA GLU A 346 -6.35 -27.32 3.86
C GLU A 346 -6.51 -26.03 3.02
N LEU A 347 -7.12 -26.11 1.82
CA LEU A 347 -7.25 -25.00 0.87
C LEU A 347 -8.70 -24.69 0.46
N GLU A 348 -9.70 -25.07 1.27
CA GLU A 348 -11.16 -24.96 1.01
C GLU A 348 -11.71 -23.58 0.57
N ASN A 349 -10.90 -22.52 0.46
CA ASN A 349 -11.35 -21.17 0.09
C ASN A 349 -10.68 -20.54 -1.13
N ILE A 350 -9.88 -21.30 -1.90
CA ILE A 350 -9.20 -20.77 -3.08
C ILE A 350 -9.72 -21.47 -4.33
N SER A 351 -10.54 -20.76 -5.11
CA SER A 351 -11.01 -21.24 -6.41
C SER A 351 -9.82 -21.58 -7.33
N PHE A 352 -9.92 -22.66 -8.11
CA PHE A 352 -8.93 -23.00 -9.15
C PHE A 352 -8.70 -21.88 -10.18
N ASP A 353 -9.64 -20.96 -10.33
CA ASP A 353 -9.52 -19.79 -11.21
C ASP A 353 -8.88 -18.58 -10.51
N ASP A 354 -8.38 -18.73 -9.28
CA ASP A 354 -7.71 -17.65 -8.55
C ASP A 354 -6.37 -17.28 -9.24
N PRO A 355 -6.11 -16.00 -9.52
CA PRO A 355 -4.85 -15.54 -10.13
C PRO A 355 -3.58 -15.96 -9.39
N ARG A 356 -3.68 -16.45 -8.15
CA ARG A 356 -2.55 -17.06 -7.44
C ARG A 356 -2.10 -18.39 -8.04
N TRP A 357 -2.99 -19.15 -8.69
CA TRP A 357 -2.64 -20.35 -9.47
C TRP A 357 -1.99 -20.00 -10.81
N ILE A 358 -2.37 -18.85 -11.37
CA ILE A 358 -1.70 -18.25 -12.53
C ILE A 358 -0.52 -17.43 -11.99
N GLY A 359 0.48 -18.15 -11.50
CA GLY A 359 1.72 -17.56 -10.99
C GLY A 359 2.23 -16.44 -11.90
N GLY A 360 2.62 -15.33 -11.29
CA GLY A 360 3.25 -14.21 -11.99
C GLY A 360 2.51 -12.87 -11.96
N THR A 361 1.21 -12.76 -11.65
CA THR A 361 0.63 -11.41 -11.51
C THR A 361 0.91 -10.84 -10.10
N PRO A 362 1.64 -9.71 -9.96
CA PRO A 362 1.84 -9.08 -8.66
C PRO A 362 0.52 -8.49 -8.13
N GLY A 363 0.13 -8.93 -6.94
CA GLY A 363 -1.02 -8.44 -6.18
C GLY A 363 -0.60 -7.66 -4.94
N LEU A 364 -1.60 -7.15 -4.21
CA LEU A 364 -1.38 -6.50 -2.94
C LEU A 364 -1.01 -7.54 -1.86
N ALA A 365 0.22 -7.48 -1.37
CA ALA A 365 0.71 -8.34 -0.29
C ALA A 365 1.13 -7.50 0.92
N ALA A 366 1.23 -8.16 2.07
CA ALA A 366 1.69 -7.54 3.30
C ALA A 366 2.58 -8.49 4.11
N PHE A 367 3.39 -7.93 5.00
CA PHE A 367 3.99 -8.65 6.11
C PHE A 367 3.19 -8.36 7.38
N ASP A 368 2.85 -9.40 8.14
CA ASP A 368 2.19 -9.25 9.44
C ASP A 368 3.18 -8.79 10.53
N HIS A 369 2.63 -8.61 11.73
CA HIS A 369 3.41 -8.26 12.92
C HIS A 369 4.30 -9.40 13.45
N SER A 370 4.18 -10.61 12.90
CA SER A 370 5.03 -11.76 13.17
C SER A 370 6.04 -12.00 12.03
N TYR A 371 6.19 -11.04 11.11
CA TYR A 371 7.09 -11.06 9.97
C TYR A 371 6.83 -12.17 8.95
N ARG A 372 5.59 -12.64 8.85
CA ARG A 372 5.14 -13.56 7.79
C ARG A 372 4.53 -12.76 6.67
N SER A 373 4.85 -13.11 5.43
CA SER A 373 4.21 -12.51 4.25
C SER A 373 2.93 -13.24 3.89
N GLY A 374 1.98 -12.52 3.30
CA GLY A 374 0.69 -13.06 2.88
C GLY A 374 -0.15 -12.10 2.06
N PHE A 375 -1.36 -12.52 1.73
CA PHE A 375 -2.31 -11.81 0.89
C PHE A 375 -3.62 -11.50 1.64
N PHE A 376 -4.48 -10.69 1.03
CA PHE A 376 -5.78 -10.30 1.59
C PHE A 376 -6.92 -11.15 1.04
N ASP A 377 -6.89 -12.45 1.34
CA ASP A 377 -7.74 -13.49 0.77
C ASP A 377 -8.40 -14.40 1.82
N GLY A 378 -8.12 -14.15 3.10
CA GLY A 378 -8.71 -14.89 4.21
C GLY A 378 -10.20 -14.62 4.42
N ALA A 379 -10.69 -14.95 5.61
CA ALA A 379 -12.10 -14.81 5.94
C ALA A 379 -12.59 -13.36 5.77
N THR A 380 -13.87 -13.20 5.39
CA THR A 380 -14.49 -11.88 5.24
C THR A 380 -14.47 -11.14 6.57
N ARG A 381 -13.84 -9.96 6.58
CA ARG A 381 -13.77 -9.10 7.75
C ARG A 381 -15.14 -8.48 8.05
N THR A 382 -15.48 -8.38 9.33
CA THR A 382 -16.65 -7.63 9.76
C THR A 382 -16.51 -6.16 9.39
N ALA A 383 -17.38 -5.68 8.52
CA ALA A 383 -17.41 -4.29 8.10
C ALA A 383 -18.30 -3.47 9.02
N ARG A 384 -17.91 -2.22 9.25
CA ARG A 384 -18.68 -1.21 9.97
C ARG A 384 -18.88 0.01 9.08
N ILE A 385 -20.12 0.30 8.74
CA ILE A 385 -20.50 1.44 7.88
C ILE A 385 -21.36 2.40 8.70
N ASP A 386 -20.83 3.58 8.97
CA ASP A 386 -21.52 4.68 9.63
C ASP A 386 -22.02 5.66 8.56
N SER A 387 -23.33 5.88 8.49
CA SER A 387 -23.94 6.79 7.52
C SER A 387 -23.63 8.27 7.81
N ALA A 388 -23.92 9.13 6.83
CA ALA A 388 -23.97 10.57 7.07
C ALA A 388 -25.03 10.88 8.14
N GLU A 389 -24.92 12.06 8.72
CA GLU A 389 -25.96 12.54 9.63
C GLU A 389 -27.15 13.06 8.81
N TYR A 390 -28.36 12.69 9.23
CA TYR A 390 -29.60 13.09 8.58
C TYR A 390 -30.50 13.88 9.53
N GLU A 391 -30.96 15.03 9.06
CA GLU A 391 -32.11 15.75 9.59
C GLU A 391 -33.29 15.47 8.65
N PHE A 392 -34.18 14.57 9.06
CA PHE A 392 -35.31 14.16 8.21
C PHE A 392 -36.44 15.19 8.15
N ASN A 393 -36.56 16.02 9.18
CA ASN A 393 -37.51 17.14 9.23
C ASN A 393 -36.72 18.40 9.56
N ASP A 394 -36.68 19.34 8.61
CA ASP A 394 -35.97 20.60 8.78
C ASP A 394 -36.50 21.37 9.99
N GLY A 395 -35.59 21.76 10.89
CA GLY A 395 -35.90 22.54 12.08
C GLY A 395 -36.65 21.78 13.18
N ALA A 396 -36.93 20.48 13.02
CA ALA A 396 -37.78 19.73 13.95
C ALA A 396 -37.18 18.39 14.36
N ARG A 397 -37.58 17.92 15.55
CA ARG A 397 -37.26 16.55 15.97
C ARG A 397 -37.98 15.57 15.05
N THR A 398 -37.36 14.43 14.81
CA THR A 398 -37.93 13.33 14.03
C THR A 398 -38.06 12.10 14.92
N LYS A 399 -39.24 11.48 14.89
CA LYS A 399 -39.47 10.14 15.43
C LYS A 399 -39.30 9.13 14.32
N ILE A 400 -38.31 8.25 14.42
CA ILE A 400 -38.09 7.12 13.51
C ILE A 400 -38.67 5.87 14.15
N ARG A 401 -39.39 5.05 13.37
CA ARG A 401 -40.00 3.79 13.83
C ARG A 401 -39.30 2.54 13.32
N GLY A 402 -38.59 2.65 12.20
CA GLY A 402 -37.82 1.56 11.63
C GLY A 402 -37.12 1.97 10.36
N PHE A 403 -36.24 1.08 9.89
CA PHE A 403 -35.45 1.23 8.67
C PHE A 403 -35.09 -0.16 8.13
N ARG A 404 -34.66 -0.22 6.88
CA ARG A 404 -34.25 -1.44 6.19
C ARG A 404 -32.82 -1.27 5.68
N ALA A 405 -31.98 -2.28 5.85
CA ALA A 405 -30.66 -2.31 5.22
C ALA A 405 -30.78 -2.89 3.80
N LEU A 406 -30.11 -2.28 2.83
CA LEU A 406 -29.99 -2.76 1.46
C LEU A 406 -28.61 -3.41 1.29
N VAL A 407 -28.50 -4.64 1.80
CA VAL A 407 -27.30 -5.47 1.76
C VAL A 407 -27.66 -6.80 1.12
N ASN A 408 -26.80 -7.30 0.24
CA ASN A 408 -26.96 -8.59 -0.40
C ASN A 408 -26.11 -9.64 0.33
N GLY A 409 -26.78 -10.59 0.99
CA GLY A 409 -26.14 -11.69 1.73
C GLY A 409 -25.60 -11.31 3.11
N GLY A 410 -25.01 -12.30 3.78
CA GLY A 410 -24.39 -12.18 5.10
C GLY A 410 -25.35 -11.85 6.25
N SER A 411 -24.76 -11.57 7.42
CA SER A 411 -25.45 -11.13 8.62
C SER A 411 -25.31 -9.63 8.79
N VAL A 412 -26.43 -8.95 9.04
CA VAL A 412 -26.48 -7.49 9.22
C VAL A 412 -27.05 -7.17 10.58
N THR A 413 -26.31 -6.42 11.39
CA THR A 413 -26.84 -5.79 12.60
C THR A 413 -26.71 -4.28 12.49
N ALA A 414 -27.56 -3.53 13.20
CA ALA A 414 -27.57 -2.08 13.07
C ALA A 414 -27.78 -1.35 14.39
N GLN A 415 -27.26 -0.13 14.49
CA GLN A 415 -27.45 0.78 15.62
C GLN A 415 -27.91 2.14 15.12
N ILE A 416 -28.77 2.80 15.89
CA ILE A 416 -29.16 4.20 15.63
C ILE A 416 -28.37 5.09 16.61
N GLY A 417 -27.62 6.03 16.07
CA GLY A 417 -26.99 7.12 16.79
C GLY A 417 -27.87 8.37 16.74
N THR A 418 -27.99 9.07 17.85
CA THR A 418 -28.79 10.30 17.95
C THR A 418 -28.07 11.43 18.66
N ARG A 419 -28.39 12.67 18.25
CA ARG A 419 -28.03 13.90 18.98
C ARG A 419 -29.06 15.01 18.71
N ASN A 420 -29.11 16.01 19.59
CA ASN A 420 -30.06 17.13 19.47
C ASN A 420 -29.35 18.44 19.08
N SER A 421 -28.15 18.69 19.60
CA SER A 421 -27.27 19.77 19.15
C SER A 421 -26.12 19.24 18.30
N LEU A 422 -25.54 20.10 17.45
CA LEU A 422 -24.29 19.80 16.73
C LEU A 422 -23.07 19.78 17.65
N ALA A 423 -23.18 20.38 18.85
CA ALA A 423 -22.13 20.37 19.86
C ALA A 423 -22.14 19.09 20.73
N ASP A 424 -23.26 18.36 20.74
CA ASP A 424 -23.38 17.13 21.53
C ASP A 424 -22.73 15.95 20.79
N ASP A 425 -22.16 15.03 21.57
CA ASP A 425 -21.69 13.74 21.07
C ASP A 425 -22.86 12.85 20.62
N VAL A 426 -22.61 12.02 19.61
CA VAL A 426 -23.60 11.06 19.10
C VAL A 426 -23.75 9.90 20.09
N VAL A 427 -24.95 9.77 20.66
CA VAL A 427 -25.28 8.67 21.57
C VAL A 427 -25.78 7.47 20.77
N TRP A 428 -25.12 6.32 20.90
CA TRP A 428 -25.46 5.08 20.19
C TRP A 428 -26.43 4.21 20.99
N GLY A 429 -27.53 3.80 20.36
CA GLY A 429 -28.47 2.84 20.91
C GLY A 429 -27.96 1.39 20.91
N PRO A 430 -28.78 0.45 21.41
CA PRO A 430 -28.44 -0.98 21.42
C PRO A 430 -28.29 -1.53 20.00
N ILE A 431 -27.53 -2.62 19.86
CA ILE A 431 -27.41 -3.37 18.61
C ILE A 431 -28.75 -4.04 18.32
N LEU A 432 -29.29 -3.77 17.14
CA LEU A 432 -30.55 -4.30 16.65
C LEU A 432 -30.29 -5.45 15.69
N ASN A 433 -31.12 -6.48 15.79
CA ASN A 433 -31.17 -7.59 14.84
C ASN A 433 -32.33 -7.37 13.85
N PRO A 434 -32.17 -7.79 12.59
CA PRO A 434 -33.22 -7.68 11.59
C PRO A 434 -34.37 -8.64 11.91
N ARG A 435 -35.60 -8.23 11.63
CA ARG A 435 -36.74 -9.16 11.58
C ARG A 435 -36.69 -10.00 10.31
N SER A 436 -37.58 -10.99 10.18
CA SER A 436 -37.70 -11.86 8.99
C SER A 436 -37.81 -11.11 7.66
N GLU A 437 -38.34 -9.89 7.66
CA GLU A 437 -38.47 -9.02 6.48
C GLU A 437 -37.20 -8.18 6.18
N GLY A 438 -36.11 -8.37 6.92
CA GLY A 438 -34.88 -7.56 6.83
C GLY A 438 -35.03 -6.15 7.42
N ARG A 439 -36.06 -5.93 8.23
CA ARG A 439 -36.41 -4.62 8.82
C ARG A 439 -35.95 -4.52 10.27
N PHE A 440 -35.37 -3.38 10.63
CA PHE A 440 -35.02 -3.02 11.99
C PHE A 440 -36.13 -2.15 12.58
N THR A 441 -36.69 -2.57 13.72
CA THR A 441 -37.77 -1.84 14.40
C THR A 441 -37.25 -1.26 15.71
N GLN A 442 -36.92 0.03 15.72
CA GLN A 442 -36.55 0.75 16.92
C GLN A 442 -37.16 2.14 16.87
N ARG A 443 -37.81 2.53 17.96
CA ARG A 443 -38.30 3.91 18.12
C ARG A 443 -37.14 4.78 18.59
N SER A 444 -36.84 5.81 17.81
CA SER A 444 -35.85 6.83 18.16
C SER A 444 -36.45 8.22 17.98
N ASN A 445 -36.13 9.16 18.86
CA ASN A 445 -36.61 10.54 18.78
C ASN A 445 -35.45 11.51 19.02
N ALA A 446 -34.99 12.16 17.96
CA ALA A 446 -33.92 13.13 18.01
C ALA A 446 -34.03 14.11 16.85
N ARG A 447 -33.20 15.16 16.84
CA ARG A 447 -33.10 16.05 15.68
C ARG A 447 -32.28 15.40 14.59
N TYR A 448 -31.06 14.99 14.95
CA TYR A 448 -30.12 14.35 14.05
C TYR A 448 -30.04 12.85 14.31
N HIS A 449 -29.99 12.09 13.21
CA HIS A 449 -29.89 10.63 13.25
C HIS A 449 -28.71 10.16 12.40
N ARG A 450 -27.99 9.17 12.92
CA ARG A 450 -26.95 8.43 12.21
C ARG A 450 -27.23 6.94 12.32
N PHE A 451 -26.92 6.18 11.28
CA PHE A 451 -27.10 4.72 11.27
C PHE A 451 -25.74 4.06 11.16
N ARG A 452 -25.49 3.07 12.00
CA ARG A 452 -24.31 2.23 11.96
C ARG A 452 -24.74 0.82 11.59
N PHE A 453 -24.12 0.25 10.58
CA PHE A 453 -24.34 -1.12 10.15
C PHE A 453 -23.08 -1.92 10.41
N HIS A 454 -23.23 -3.09 11.04
CA HIS A 454 -22.18 -4.09 11.14
C HIS A 454 -22.54 -5.26 10.23
N LEU A 455 -21.67 -5.56 9.27
CA LEU A 455 -21.87 -6.59 8.26
C LEU A 455 -20.83 -7.69 8.47
N SER A 456 -21.27 -8.93 8.63
CA SER A 456 -20.38 -10.10 8.80
C SER A 456 -20.83 -11.28 7.95
N GLY A 457 -19.97 -12.29 7.82
CA GLY A 457 -20.20 -13.46 6.96
C GLY A 457 -20.12 -13.12 5.48
N ASP A 458 -20.77 -13.94 4.64
CA ASP A 458 -20.64 -13.88 3.17
C ASP A 458 -21.59 -12.87 2.53
N TRP A 459 -21.45 -11.61 2.90
CA TRP A 459 -22.13 -10.52 2.20
C TRP A 459 -21.37 -10.12 0.94
N ARG A 460 -22.08 -9.78 -0.14
CA ARG A 460 -21.47 -9.44 -1.44
C ARG A 460 -21.44 -7.95 -1.70
N HIS A 461 -22.55 -7.27 -1.41
CA HIS A 461 -22.70 -5.84 -1.68
C HIS A 461 -23.50 -5.13 -0.59
N ALA A 462 -22.98 -4.01 -0.10
CA ALA A 462 -23.71 -3.08 0.74
C ALA A 462 -24.02 -1.82 -0.07
N ILE A 463 -25.29 -1.66 -0.44
CA ILE A 463 -25.76 -0.59 -1.35
C ILE A 463 -26.18 0.64 -0.54
N GLY A 464 -26.88 0.43 0.56
CA GLY A 464 -27.36 1.52 1.40
C GLY A 464 -28.40 1.08 2.41
N PHE A 465 -29.28 2.01 2.77
CA PHE A 465 -30.41 1.75 3.65
C PHE A 465 -31.62 2.55 3.16
N GLU A 466 -32.80 2.07 3.50
CA GLU A 466 -34.07 2.68 3.15
C GLU A 466 -34.88 2.94 4.42
N ILE A 467 -35.54 4.09 4.48
CA ILE A 467 -36.51 4.41 5.52
C ILE A 467 -37.83 4.69 4.83
N ASN A 468 -38.85 3.92 5.19
CA ASN A 468 -40.19 4.15 4.65
C ASN A 468 -40.72 5.51 5.16
N PRO A 469 -41.31 6.36 4.30
CA PRO A 469 -41.90 7.63 4.73
C PRO A 469 -42.88 7.50 5.90
N LYS A 470 -43.60 6.36 6.01
CA LYS A 470 -44.54 6.08 7.12
C LYS A 470 -43.84 5.93 8.48
N ASP A 471 -42.56 5.62 8.48
CA ASP A 471 -41.75 5.44 9.68
C ASP A 471 -41.12 6.74 10.18
N ILE A 472 -41.17 7.80 9.37
CA ILE A 472 -40.72 9.14 9.71
C ILE A 472 -41.94 9.93 10.18
N LYS A 473 -41.92 10.38 11.43
CA LYS A 473 -42.93 11.29 11.96
C LYS A 473 -42.27 12.53 12.54
N ARG A 474 -42.89 13.69 12.33
CA ARG A 474 -42.49 14.92 13.01
C ARG A 474 -42.66 14.72 14.52
N GLY A 475 -41.59 14.95 15.27
CA GLY A 475 -41.61 14.97 16.72
C GLY A 475 -42.33 16.24 17.18
N GLU A 476 -43.40 16.08 17.95
CA GLU A 476 -44.09 17.21 18.59
C GLU A 476 -43.11 17.99 19.46
N GLN A 477 -43.07 19.32 19.30
CA GLN A 477 -42.55 20.21 20.33
C GLN A 477 -43.48 20.04 21.52
N ARG A 478 -43.01 19.39 22.60
CA ARG A 478 -43.59 19.69 23.91
C ARG A 478 -43.15 21.13 24.20
N GLY A 479 -44.12 22.04 24.13
CA GLY A 479 -43.97 23.43 24.53
C GLY A 479 -43.60 23.55 26.00
#